data_AF-A0A955EXW4-F1
#
_entry.id   AF-A0A955EXW4-F1
#
_cell.length_a   1.000
_cell.length_b   1.000
_cell.length_c   1.000
_cell.angle_alpha   90.00
_cell.angle_beta   90.00
_cell.angle_gamma   90.00
#
_symmetry.space_group_name_H-M   'P 1'
#
loop_
_entity.id
_entity.type
_entity.pdbx_description
1 polymer ?
#
loop_
_entity_poly.entity_id
_entity_poly.type
_entity_poly.pdbx_seq_one_letter_code
_entity_poly.pdbx_strand_id
1 'polypeptide(L)'
;RRIRSHRAALEQCQRFLERLPQARAEVWHDTAAAAASVAATEDPTLAAICSAEAAERHGLATLSRSIADSPRNFTRFLLLARHPEPCDQRLPCKTSLVLALRHEQGALARCLESLARADVNLCRIESRPRPEAPWEYLFLVDLEGHQDDPLCGPALEALRARSGSLRVLGSYPRRVLVDDPPVFV
;
A
#
# COMPACT_ATOMS: atom_id res chain seq x y z
N ARG A 1 33.11 -10.72 -2.27
CA ARG A 1 31.87 -11.15 -1.56
C ARG A 1 30.70 -10.42 -2.19
N ARG A 2 29.52 -11.05 -2.29
CA ARG A 2 28.37 -10.53 -3.05
C ARG A 2 27.09 -10.61 -2.21
N ILE A 3 26.22 -9.62 -2.32
CA ILE A 3 24.91 -9.58 -1.65
C ILE A 3 23.84 -9.32 -2.71
N ARG A 4 22.93 -10.28 -2.89
CA ARG A 4 21.84 -10.19 -3.87
C ARG A 4 20.53 -9.77 -3.25
N SER A 5 19.77 -8.92 -3.94
CA SER A 5 18.37 -8.65 -3.61
C SER A 5 17.66 -7.88 -4.71
N HIS A 6 16.36 -7.67 -4.55
CA HIS A 6 15.63 -6.69 -5.36
C HIS A 6 16.20 -5.28 -5.16
N ARG A 7 16.18 -4.45 -6.22
CA ARG A 7 16.66 -3.05 -6.18
C ARG A 7 16.14 -2.28 -4.97
N ALA A 8 14.82 -2.31 -4.74
CA ALA A 8 14.21 -1.57 -3.63
C ALA A 8 14.70 -2.05 -2.25
N ALA A 9 14.98 -3.34 -2.09
CA ALA A 9 15.48 -3.86 -0.82
C ALA A 9 16.94 -3.46 -0.57
N LEU A 10 17.78 -3.39 -1.61
CA LEU A 10 19.14 -2.85 -1.51
C LEU A 10 19.12 -1.37 -1.14
N GLU A 11 18.26 -0.59 -1.80
CA GLU A 11 18.07 0.84 -1.53
C GLU A 11 17.54 1.11 -0.11
N GLN A 12 16.79 0.17 0.47
CA GLN A 12 16.29 0.25 1.85
C GLN A 12 17.27 -0.27 2.91
N CYS A 13 18.46 -0.75 2.53
CA CYS A 13 19.46 -1.31 3.46
C CYS A 13 20.85 -0.67 3.29
N GLN A 14 20.93 0.57 2.82
CA GLN A 14 22.19 1.22 2.45
C GLN A 14 23.13 1.35 3.66
N ARG A 15 22.63 1.75 4.83
CA ARG A 15 23.46 1.91 6.04
C ARG A 15 24.04 0.58 6.52
N PHE A 16 23.35 -0.53 6.25
CA PHE A 16 23.89 -1.86 6.51
C PHE A 16 24.98 -2.22 5.51
N LEU A 17 24.74 -2.00 4.21
CA LEU A 17 25.67 -2.32 3.14
C LEU A 17 26.97 -1.50 3.23
N GLU A 18 26.90 -0.23 3.62
CA GLU A 18 28.06 0.65 3.82
C GLU A 18 29.04 0.13 4.88
N ARG A 19 28.56 -0.64 5.86
CA ARG A 19 29.39 -1.28 6.89
C ARG A 19 30.13 -2.53 6.38
N LEU A 20 29.90 -2.93 5.13
CA LEU A 20 30.48 -4.11 4.49
C LEU A 20 31.23 -3.71 3.20
N PRO A 21 32.28 -2.88 3.26
CA PRO A 21 32.98 -2.36 2.07
C PRO A 21 33.56 -3.44 1.14
N GLN A 22 33.80 -4.64 1.65
CA GLN A 22 34.28 -5.82 0.92
C GLN A 22 33.16 -6.61 0.19
N ALA A 23 31.90 -6.24 0.40
CA ALA A 23 30.73 -6.87 -0.20
C ALA A 23 30.13 -5.97 -1.30
N ARG A 24 29.89 -6.54 -2.47
CA ARG A 24 29.23 -5.85 -3.58
C ARG A 24 27.75 -6.16 -3.58
N ALA A 25 26.90 -5.13 -3.60
CA ALA A 25 25.47 -5.29 -3.82
C ALA A 25 25.18 -5.61 -5.30
N GLU A 26 24.39 -6.65 -5.55
CA GLU A 26 23.99 -7.13 -6.87
C GLU A 26 22.46 -7.12 -6.97
N VAL A 27 21.94 -6.35 -7.93
CA VAL A 27 20.49 -6.35 -8.21
C VAL A 27 20.09 -7.72 -8.76
N TRP A 28 19.00 -8.25 -8.24
CA TRP A 28 18.40 -9.51 -8.64
C TRP A 28 16.90 -9.35 -8.90
N HIS A 29 16.28 -10.40 -9.45
CA HIS A 29 14.89 -10.39 -9.90
C HIS A 29 13.91 -9.99 -8.79
N ASP A 30 14.01 -10.62 -7.62
CA ASP A 30 13.25 -10.26 -6.42
C ASP A 30 14.00 -10.76 -5.17
N THR A 31 13.46 -10.49 -3.99
CA THR A 31 14.06 -10.86 -2.70
C THR A 31 14.05 -12.37 -2.44
N ALA A 32 13.02 -13.10 -2.88
CA ALA A 32 12.90 -14.55 -2.70
C ALA A 32 13.78 -15.31 -3.70
N ALA A 33 13.82 -14.89 -4.96
CA ALA A 33 14.70 -15.41 -6.00
C ALA A 33 16.18 -15.19 -5.65
N ALA A 34 16.50 -14.10 -4.94
CA ALA A 34 17.85 -13.89 -4.42
C ALA A 34 18.23 -14.98 -3.41
N ALA A 35 17.35 -15.28 -2.44
CA ALA A 35 17.54 -16.38 -1.48
C ALA A 35 17.69 -17.73 -2.18
N ALA A 36 16.77 -18.06 -3.11
CA ALA A 36 16.84 -19.28 -3.91
C ALA A 36 18.18 -19.40 -4.66
N SER A 37 18.68 -18.29 -5.23
CA SER A 37 19.96 -18.29 -5.95
C SER A 37 21.15 -18.58 -5.03
N VAL A 38 21.13 -18.10 -3.79
CA VAL A 38 22.20 -18.36 -2.83
C VAL A 38 22.21 -19.83 -2.43
N ALA A 39 21.04 -20.38 -2.12
CA ALA A 39 20.88 -21.79 -1.78
C ALA A 39 21.34 -22.71 -2.92
N ALA A 40 21.02 -22.37 -4.17
CA ALA A 40 21.40 -23.17 -5.33
C ALA A 40 22.89 -23.09 -5.72
N THR A 41 23.58 -21.99 -5.38
CA THR A 41 24.98 -21.79 -5.78
C THR A 41 25.96 -22.47 -4.82
N GLU A 42 25.57 -22.68 -3.56
CA GLU A 42 26.42 -23.20 -2.47
C GLU A 42 27.75 -22.43 -2.29
N ASP A 43 27.82 -21.17 -2.74
CA ASP A 43 28.99 -20.30 -2.62
C ASP A 43 28.98 -19.54 -1.29
N PRO A 44 29.92 -19.80 -0.36
CA PRO A 44 29.95 -19.14 0.95
C PRO A 44 30.27 -17.64 0.87
N THR A 45 30.67 -17.13 -0.31
CA THR A 45 30.93 -15.70 -0.53
C THR A 45 29.70 -14.93 -1.04
N LEU A 46 28.58 -15.62 -1.23
CA LEU A 46 27.31 -15.09 -1.72
C LEU A 46 26.27 -15.08 -0.60
N ALA A 47 25.59 -13.94 -0.42
CA ALA A 47 24.50 -13.78 0.53
C ALA A 47 23.29 -13.11 -0.15
N ALA A 48 22.13 -13.14 0.51
CA ALA A 48 20.93 -12.44 0.07
C ALA A 48 20.32 -11.58 1.18
N ILE A 49 19.73 -10.44 0.78
CA ILE A 49 18.77 -9.70 1.60
C ILE A 49 17.38 -10.17 1.20
N CYS A 50 16.66 -10.79 2.13
CA CYS A 50 15.36 -11.40 1.88
C CYS A 50 14.50 -11.41 3.16
N SER A 51 13.24 -11.85 3.04
CA SER A 51 12.38 -12.09 4.20
C SER A 51 12.88 -13.31 4.98
N ALA A 52 12.59 -13.35 6.28
CA ALA A 52 12.90 -14.51 7.12
C ALA A 52 12.24 -15.80 6.58
N GLU A 53 11.01 -15.69 6.07
CA GLU A 53 10.29 -16.81 5.46
C GLU A 53 11.02 -17.36 4.22
N ALA A 54 11.58 -16.50 3.37
CA ALA A 54 12.33 -16.95 2.20
C ALA A 54 13.64 -17.66 2.59
N ALA A 55 14.35 -17.15 3.61
CA ALA A 55 15.54 -17.81 4.13
C ALA A 55 15.22 -19.20 4.69
N GLU A 56 14.18 -19.32 5.51
CA GLU A 56 13.72 -20.58 6.11
C GLU A 56 13.31 -21.60 5.04
N ARG A 57 12.52 -21.18 4.04
CA ARG A 57 12.07 -22.02 2.93
C ARG A 57 13.23 -22.67 2.17
N HIS A 58 14.37 -22.00 2.10
CA HIS A 58 15.56 -22.46 1.39
C HIS A 58 16.67 -22.99 2.31
N GLY A 59 16.39 -23.18 3.62
CA GLY A 59 17.36 -23.71 4.58
C GLY A 59 18.57 -22.81 4.82
N LEU A 60 18.45 -21.51 4.56
CA LEU A 60 19.55 -20.55 4.69
C LEU A 60 19.70 -20.05 6.13
N ALA A 61 20.96 -19.90 6.57
CA ALA A 61 21.27 -19.30 7.84
C ALA A 61 21.05 -17.77 7.81
N THR A 62 20.38 -17.24 8.83
CA THR A 62 20.22 -15.78 8.99
C THR A 62 21.49 -15.17 9.60
N LEU A 63 22.21 -14.36 8.84
CA LEU A 63 23.43 -13.68 9.30
C LEU A 63 23.17 -12.40 10.11
N SER A 64 22.10 -11.68 9.77
CA SER A 64 21.70 -10.44 10.44
C SER A 64 20.20 -10.21 10.26
N ARG A 65 19.55 -9.60 11.25
CA ARG A 65 18.11 -9.30 11.25
C ARG A 65 17.91 -7.79 11.30
N SER A 66 16.75 -7.33 10.82
CA SER A 66 16.33 -5.92 10.93
C SER A 66 17.36 -4.94 10.35
N ILE A 67 17.89 -5.25 9.18
CA ILE A 67 18.96 -4.48 8.51
C ILE A 67 18.46 -3.33 7.64
N ALA A 68 17.14 -3.13 7.57
CA ALA A 68 16.54 -2.02 6.84
C ALA A 68 16.85 -0.68 7.54
N ASP A 69 17.05 0.36 6.75
CA ASP A 69 17.42 1.70 7.23
C ASP A 69 16.30 2.37 8.04
N SER A 70 15.05 2.03 7.74
CA SER A 70 13.86 2.49 8.46
C SER A 70 13.19 1.32 9.18
N PRO A 71 12.99 1.41 10.51
CA PRO A 71 12.23 0.41 11.26
C PRO A 71 10.72 0.46 10.98
N ARG A 72 10.23 1.56 10.39
CA ARG A 72 8.81 1.78 10.06
C ARG A 72 8.56 1.52 8.57
N ASN A 73 8.82 0.29 8.12
CA ASN A 73 8.59 -0.15 6.75
C ASN A 73 7.39 -1.11 6.70
N PHE A 74 6.21 -0.57 6.35
CA PHE A 74 4.96 -1.32 6.33
C PHE A 74 4.43 -1.46 4.91
N THR A 75 3.92 -2.64 4.57
CA THR A 75 3.19 -2.88 3.32
C THR A 75 1.72 -3.08 3.64
N ARG A 76 0.85 -2.27 3.02
CA ARG A 76 -0.60 -2.39 3.15
C ARG A 76 -1.14 -3.38 2.12
N PHE A 77 -1.73 -4.46 2.59
CA PHE A 77 -2.43 -5.43 1.75
C PHE A 77 -3.95 -5.24 1.84
N LEU A 78 -4.64 -5.51 0.74
CA LEU A 78 -6.09 -5.61 0.68
C LEU A 78 -6.47 -7.05 0.31
N LEU A 79 -7.37 -7.66 1.07
CA LEU A 79 -7.95 -8.95 0.71
C LEU A 79 -9.17 -8.70 -0.18
N LEU A 80 -9.22 -9.31 -1.34
CA LEU A 80 -10.27 -9.10 -2.33
C LEU A 80 -11.17 -10.33 -2.43
N ALA A 81 -12.48 -10.11 -2.53
CA ALA A 81 -13.48 -11.12 -2.80
C ALA A 81 -14.22 -10.78 -4.10
N ARG A 82 -14.75 -11.80 -4.78
CA ARG A 82 -15.55 -11.61 -6.02
C ARG A 82 -16.95 -11.07 -5.74
N HIS A 83 -17.51 -11.41 -4.60
CA HIS A 83 -18.83 -10.98 -4.16
C HIS A 83 -18.67 -10.09 -2.92
N PRO A 84 -19.60 -9.15 -2.69
CA PRO A 84 -19.60 -8.36 -1.47
C PRO A 84 -19.64 -9.27 -0.24
N GLU A 85 -18.65 -9.09 0.64
CA GLU A 85 -18.63 -9.71 1.96
C GLU A 85 -19.22 -8.73 2.99
N PRO A 86 -20.02 -9.20 3.95
CA PRO A 86 -20.60 -8.33 4.96
C PRO A 86 -19.51 -7.70 5.84
N CYS A 87 -19.63 -6.40 6.08
CA CYS A 87 -18.82 -5.67 7.03
C CYS A 87 -19.70 -5.18 8.17
N ASP A 88 -19.37 -5.54 9.41
CA ASP A 88 -20.12 -5.10 10.58
C ASP A 88 -19.96 -3.59 10.76
N GLN A 89 -21.05 -2.85 10.57
CA GLN A 89 -21.08 -1.38 10.65
C GLN A 89 -20.76 -0.85 12.05
N ARG A 90 -20.82 -1.71 13.09
CA ARG A 90 -20.46 -1.34 14.46
C ARG A 90 -18.94 -1.23 14.65
N LEU A 91 -18.14 -1.74 13.72
CA LEU A 91 -16.68 -1.63 13.74
C LEU A 91 -16.24 -0.40 12.94
N PRO A 92 -15.14 0.27 13.33
CA PRO A 92 -14.52 1.29 12.49
C PRO A 92 -14.21 0.71 11.11
N CYS A 93 -14.71 1.35 10.06
CA CYS A 93 -14.59 0.89 8.68
C CYS A 93 -13.78 1.87 7.83
N LYS A 94 -13.28 1.36 6.71
CA LYS A 94 -12.87 2.17 5.56
C LYS A 94 -13.69 1.78 4.35
N THR A 95 -13.97 2.75 3.49
CA THR A 95 -14.63 2.54 2.20
C THR A 95 -13.69 2.97 1.10
N SER A 96 -13.32 2.04 0.22
CA SER A 96 -12.52 2.33 -0.97
C SER A 96 -13.41 2.56 -2.18
N LEU A 97 -13.10 3.57 -2.98
CA LEU A 97 -13.87 3.93 -4.17
C LEU A 97 -12.97 4.43 -5.31
N VAL A 98 -13.53 4.42 -6.51
CA VAL A 98 -12.93 5.01 -7.71
C VAL A 98 -13.85 6.13 -8.20
N LEU A 99 -13.32 7.34 -8.32
CA LEU A 99 -14.00 8.48 -8.95
C LEU A 99 -13.42 8.71 -10.33
N ALA A 100 -14.27 8.87 -11.34
CA ALA A 100 -13.86 9.43 -12.63
C ALA A 100 -14.25 10.90 -12.69
N LEU A 101 -13.28 11.77 -12.90
CA LEU A 101 -13.48 13.21 -13.05
C LEU A 101 -12.94 13.67 -14.40
N ARG A 102 -13.64 14.63 -15.01
CA ARG A 102 -13.09 15.38 -16.15
C ARG A 102 -11.91 16.23 -15.69
N HIS A 103 -10.94 16.42 -16.57
CA HIS A 103 -9.79 17.28 -16.37
C HIS A 103 -10.19 18.75 -16.56
N GLU A 104 -10.87 19.27 -15.55
CA GLU A 104 -11.37 20.63 -15.50
C GLU A 104 -10.92 21.31 -14.20
N GLN A 105 -10.80 22.64 -14.24
CA GLN A 105 -10.35 23.42 -13.09
C GLN A 105 -11.27 23.19 -11.88
N GLY A 106 -10.65 22.87 -10.75
CA GLY A 106 -11.35 22.64 -9.48
C GLY A 106 -12.23 21.38 -9.42
N ALA A 107 -12.20 20.49 -10.42
CA ALA A 107 -13.04 19.29 -10.43
C ALA A 107 -12.83 18.42 -9.17
N LEU A 108 -11.56 18.14 -8.84
CA LEU A 108 -11.22 17.41 -7.62
C LEU A 108 -11.55 18.22 -6.36
N ALA A 109 -11.24 19.52 -6.34
CA ALA A 109 -11.45 20.37 -5.18
C ALA A 109 -12.94 20.39 -4.75
N ARG A 110 -13.87 20.48 -5.70
CA ARG A 110 -15.32 20.42 -5.42
C ARG A 110 -15.76 19.07 -4.81
N CYS A 111 -15.10 17.98 -5.19
CA CYS A 111 -15.35 16.66 -4.61
C CYS A 111 -14.83 16.61 -3.16
N LEU A 112 -13.58 17.05 -2.93
CA LEU A 112 -12.99 17.08 -1.59
C LEU A 112 -13.75 18.01 -0.64
N GLU A 113 -14.24 19.14 -1.13
CA GLU A 113 -15.08 20.05 -0.35
C GLU A 113 -16.39 19.38 0.09
N SER A 114 -16.96 18.49 -0.73
CA SER A 114 -18.18 17.74 -0.35
C SER A 114 -17.91 16.76 0.78
N LEU A 115 -16.74 16.11 0.77
CA LEU A 115 -16.30 15.25 1.87
C LEU A 115 -16.08 16.04 3.15
N ALA A 116 -15.39 17.18 3.05
CA ALA A 116 -15.13 18.06 4.20
C ALA A 116 -16.42 18.59 4.83
N ARG A 117 -17.41 19.01 4.03
CA ARG A 117 -18.71 19.46 4.53
C ARG A 117 -19.54 18.36 5.19
N ALA A 118 -19.30 17.10 4.81
CA ALA A 118 -19.95 15.94 5.40
C ALA A 118 -19.19 15.37 6.60
N ASP A 119 -18.08 16.01 7.01
CA ASP A 119 -17.19 15.55 8.08
C ASP A 119 -16.66 14.12 7.86
N VAL A 120 -16.38 13.77 6.59
CA VAL A 120 -15.85 12.46 6.20
C VAL A 120 -14.35 12.54 5.98
N ASN A 121 -13.59 11.80 6.80
CA ASN A 121 -12.14 11.76 6.71
C ASN A 121 -11.66 10.96 5.48
N LEU A 122 -10.64 11.49 4.79
CA LEU A 122 -10.00 10.86 3.64
C LEU A 122 -8.63 10.31 4.04
N CYS A 123 -8.44 9.00 3.88
CA CYS A 123 -7.22 8.29 4.27
C CYS A 123 -6.21 8.14 3.13
N ARG A 124 -6.67 8.16 1.87
CA ARG A 124 -5.83 7.99 0.68
C ARG A 124 -6.50 8.65 -0.50
N ILE A 125 -5.69 9.30 -1.34
CA ILE A 125 -6.09 9.75 -2.66
C ILE A 125 -4.93 9.54 -3.62
N GLU A 126 -5.20 8.89 -4.75
CA GLU A 126 -4.24 8.70 -5.84
C GLU A 126 -4.90 8.96 -7.18
N SER A 127 -4.32 9.89 -7.96
CA SER A 127 -4.75 10.14 -9.33
C SER A 127 -4.06 9.17 -10.30
N ARG A 128 -4.82 8.68 -11.28
CA ARG A 128 -4.33 7.91 -12.42
C ARG A 128 -4.96 8.48 -13.70
N PRO A 129 -4.20 8.71 -14.78
CA PRO A 129 -4.79 9.05 -16.06
C PRO A 129 -5.65 7.87 -16.55
N ARG A 130 -6.78 8.13 -17.21
CA ARG A 130 -7.61 7.09 -17.81
C ARG A 130 -7.19 6.89 -19.28
N PRO A 131 -6.53 5.78 -19.66
CA PRO A 131 -5.99 5.64 -21.02
C PRO A 131 -7.06 5.70 -22.12
N GLU A 132 -8.24 5.16 -21.84
CA GLU A 132 -9.35 5.01 -22.80
C GLU A 132 -10.24 6.26 -22.91
N ALA A 133 -10.04 7.27 -22.06
CA ALA A 133 -10.85 8.48 -22.04
C ALA A 133 -9.93 9.71 -21.87
N PRO A 134 -9.53 10.34 -23.00
CA PRO A 134 -8.77 11.57 -22.96
C PRO A 134 -9.45 12.61 -22.07
N TRP A 135 -8.65 13.35 -21.30
CA TRP A 135 -9.14 14.38 -20.38
C TRP A 135 -10.01 13.86 -19.24
N GLU A 136 -9.92 12.58 -18.90
CA GLU A 136 -10.47 12.03 -17.66
C GLU A 136 -9.38 11.46 -16.75
N TYR A 137 -9.58 11.62 -15.45
CA TYR A 137 -8.73 11.09 -14.41
C TYR A 137 -9.54 10.17 -13.49
N LEU A 138 -8.94 9.04 -13.15
CA LEU A 138 -9.41 8.17 -12.10
C LEU A 138 -8.74 8.56 -10.78
N PHE A 139 -9.53 8.70 -9.72
CA PHE A 139 -9.04 8.89 -8.37
C PHE A 139 -9.40 7.67 -7.55
N LEU A 140 -8.39 6.96 -7.05
CA LEU A 140 -8.58 5.91 -6.06
C LEU A 140 -8.58 6.60 -4.69
N VAL A 141 -9.69 6.45 -3.96
CA VAL A 141 -9.92 7.13 -2.69
C VAL A 141 -10.27 6.12 -1.62
N ASP A 142 -9.68 6.27 -0.44
CA ASP A 142 -10.12 5.56 0.77
C ASP A 142 -10.70 6.59 1.75
N LEU A 143 -11.93 6.36 2.21
CA LEU A 143 -12.64 7.15 3.21
C LEU A 143 -12.71 6.38 4.53
N GLU A 144 -12.76 7.08 5.66
CA GLU A 144 -13.19 6.47 6.92
C GLU A 144 -14.72 6.42 6.98
N GLY A 145 -15.26 5.31 7.46
CA GLY A 145 -16.69 5.04 7.52
C GLY A 145 -17.13 3.92 6.59
N HIS A 146 -18.33 3.40 6.87
CA HIS A 146 -19.01 2.40 6.06
C HIS A 146 -19.87 3.07 4.99
N GLN A 147 -20.07 2.48 3.80
CA GLN A 147 -20.85 3.11 2.73
C GLN A 147 -22.31 3.41 3.11
N ASP A 148 -22.85 2.63 4.06
CA ASP A 148 -24.22 2.76 4.59
C ASP A 148 -24.28 3.58 5.88
N ASP A 149 -23.17 4.17 6.33
CA ASP A 149 -23.11 5.05 7.51
C ASP A 149 -23.86 6.37 7.25
N PRO A 150 -24.59 6.92 8.24
CA PRO A 150 -25.23 8.23 8.17
C PRO A 150 -24.37 9.40 7.64
N LEU A 151 -23.05 9.39 7.85
CA LEU A 151 -22.14 10.42 7.33
C LEU A 151 -21.63 10.08 5.92
N CYS A 152 -21.14 8.85 5.75
CA CYS A 152 -20.46 8.45 4.51
C CYS A 152 -21.46 8.23 3.35
N GLY A 153 -22.65 7.68 3.60
CA GLY A 153 -23.66 7.44 2.58
C GLY A 153 -24.06 8.72 1.83
N PRO A 154 -24.50 9.78 2.54
CA PRO A 154 -24.80 11.07 1.92
C PRO A 154 -23.60 11.70 1.22
N ALA A 155 -22.39 11.55 1.78
CA ALA A 155 -21.16 12.05 1.14
C ALA A 155 -20.88 11.34 -0.19
N LEU A 156 -21.11 10.03 -0.28
CA LEU A 156 -21.00 9.26 -1.52
C LEU A 156 -22.01 9.75 -2.57
N GLU A 157 -23.25 10.06 -2.18
CA GLU A 157 -24.23 10.65 -3.11
C GLU A 157 -23.81 12.03 -3.61
N ALA A 158 -23.28 12.88 -2.72
CA ALA A 158 -22.75 14.18 -3.10
C ALA A 158 -21.56 14.07 -4.08
N LEU A 159 -20.70 13.06 -3.89
CA LEU A 159 -19.62 12.74 -4.82
C LEU A 159 -20.14 12.22 -6.17
N ARG A 160 -21.16 11.36 -6.17
CA ARG A 160 -21.82 10.89 -7.41
C ARG A 160 -22.33 12.04 -8.25
N ALA A 161 -23.00 13.01 -7.62
CA ALA A 161 -23.53 14.18 -8.30
C ALA A 161 -22.44 15.10 -8.92
N ARG A 162 -21.19 14.97 -8.48
CA ARG A 162 -20.06 15.83 -8.89
C ARG A 162 -19.00 15.10 -9.72
N SER A 163 -19.19 13.81 -9.99
CA SER A 163 -18.27 12.97 -10.74
C SER A 163 -18.92 12.45 -12.01
N GLY A 164 -18.12 12.12 -13.02
CA GLY A 164 -18.63 11.43 -14.22
C GLY A 164 -19.03 10.00 -13.93
N SER A 165 -18.31 9.34 -13.00
CA SER A 165 -18.75 8.09 -12.39
C SER A 165 -18.10 7.90 -11.03
N LEU A 166 -18.77 7.14 -10.17
CA LEU A 166 -18.26 6.69 -8.87
C LEU A 166 -18.56 5.21 -8.74
N ARG A 167 -17.53 4.43 -8.41
CA ARG A 167 -17.68 3.01 -8.07
C ARG A 167 -17.13 2.76 -6.67
N VAL A 168 -17.99 2.31 -5.76
CA VAL A 168 -17.56 1.78 -4.48
C VAL A 168 -16.94 0.40 -4.72
N LEU A 169 -15.73 0.18 -4.22
CA LEU A 169 -15.01 -1.11 -4.32
C LEU A 169 -15.31 -2.02 -3.12
N GLY A 170 -15.72 -1.44 -2.00
CA GLY A 170 -16.16 -2.15 -0.80
C GLY A 170 -15.90 -1.34 0.46
N SER A 171 -16.65 -1.67 1.51
CA SER A 171 -16.41 -1.23 2.88
C SER A 171 -15.83 -2.40 3.68
N TYR A 172 -14.77 -2.15 4.45
CA TYR A 172 -14.05 -3.19 5.18
C TYR A 172 -13.55 -2.66 6.53
N PRO A 173 -13.33 -3.53 7.53
CA PRO A 173 -12.88 -3.09 8.85
C PRO A 173 -11.52 -2.38 8.77
N ARG A 174 -11.41 -1.23 9.45
CA ARG A 174 -10.15 -0.51 9.61
C ARG A 174 -9.25 -1.31 10.55
N ARG A 175 -8.10 -1.74 10.05
CA ARG A 175 -7.03 -2.22 10.93
C ARG A 175 -6.40 -1.03 11.66
N VAL A 176 -6.53 -1.00 12.97
CA VAL A 176 -5.74 -0.10 13.83
C VAL A 176 -4.40 -0.80 14.07
N LEU A 177 -3.29 -0.13 13.73
CA LEU A 177 -1.97 -0.62 14.13
C LEU A 177 -1.87 -0.46 15.65
N VAL A 178 -1.29 -1.45 16.33
CA VAL A 178 -1.19 -1.45 17.82
C VAL A 178 -0.43 -0.22 18.35
N ASP A 179 0.37 0.44 17.50
CA ASP A 179 1.17 1.63 17.81
C ASP A 179 0.65 2.94 17.18
N ASP A 180 -0.56 2.94 16.59
CA ASP A 180 -1.15 4.20 16.12
C ASP A 180 -1.64 4.97 17.36
N PRO A 181 -1.17 6.22 17.60
CA PRO A 181 -1.73 7.00 18.69
C PRO A 181 -3.24 7.14 18.45
N PRO A 182 -4.08 7.02 19.50
CA PRO A 182 -5.50 7.27 19.34
C PRO A 182 -5.67 8.65 18.71
N VAL A 183 -6.37 8.70 17.58
CA VAL A 183 -6.85 9.95 16.99
C VAL A 183 -7.84 10.49 18.00
N PHE A 184 -7.35 11.35 18.90
CA PHE A 184 -8.21 12.08 19.81
C PHE A 184 -8.99 13.10 18.98
N VAL A 185 -10.31 13.01 19.08
CA VAL A 185 -11.29 14.00 18.60
C VAL A 185 -11.05 15.32 19.30
#